data_AF-A0AAU8JYQ2-F1
#
_entry.id   AF-A0AAU8JYQ2-F1
#
_cell.length_a   1.000
_cell.length_b   1.000
_cell.length_c   1.000
_cell.angle_alpha   90.00
_cell.angle_beta   90.00
_cell.angle_gamma   90.00
#
_symmetry.space_group_name_H-M   'P 1'
#
loop_
_entity.id
_entity.type
_entity.pdbx_description
1 polymer ?
#
loop_
_entity_poly.entity_id
_entity_poly.type
_entity_poly.pdbx_seq_one_letter_code
_entity_poly.pdbx_strand_id
1 'polypeptide(L)'
;MKRTAAGFTVVIEGVTGPATFTRLPDALAALWEALRVLPLGWNQYEAYRYFFGEGAVERVERFLARDGQLTLTFAMAGRTYPVRVRPAADGEAQGPTTEGPRLPEAQEAGAAALVGCPVA
;
A
#
# COMPACT_ATOMS: atom_id res chain seq x y z
N MET A 1 2.40 -22.45 19.81
CA MET A 1 3.35 -21.88 18.83
C MET A 1 2.68 -20.65 18.22
N LYS A 2 3.13 -19.44 18.58
CA LYS A 2 2.54 -18.18 18.09
C LYS A 2 3.12 -17.94 16.70
N ARG A 3 2.33 -18.07 15.63
CA ARG A 3 2.78 -17.60 14.30
C ARG A 3 2.93 -16.09 14.41
N THR A 4 4.16 -15.63 14.62
CA THR A 4 4.49 -14.21 14.53
C THR A 4 4.20 -13.82 13.10
N ALA A 5 3.14 -13.04 12.86
CA ALA A 5 2.84 -12.55 11.52
C ALA A 5 4.12 -11.92 10.94
N ALA A 6 4.53 -12.35 9.75
CA ALA A 6 5.77 -11.91 9.10
C ALA A 6 5.76 -10.40 8.75
N GLY A 7 4.61 -9.75 8.91
CA GLY A 7 4.43 -8.31 8.75
C GLY A 7 2.96 -7.93 8.82
N PHE A 8 2.65 -6.70 8.43
CA PHE A 8 1.33 -6.11 8.36
C PHE A 8 1.14 -5.48 6.99
N THR A 9 0.07 -5.84 6.31
CA THR A 9 -0.31 -5.24 5.03
C THR A 9 -1.40 -4.21 5.28
N VAL A 10 -1.14 -2.98 4.83
CA VAL A 10 -2.06 -1.85 4.83
C VAL A 10 -2.53 -1.63 3.40
N VAL A 11 -3.84 -1.58 3.19
CA VAL A 11 -4.45 -1.35 1.89
C VAL A 11 -5.41 -0.18 2.01
N ILE A 12 -5.25 0.82 1.15
CA ILE A 12 -6.20 1.92 1.03
C ILE A 12 -6.93 1.73 -0.31
N GLU A 13 -8.14 1.17 -0.26
CA GLU A 13 -8.88 0.88 -1.49
C GLU A 13 -9.16 2.18 -2.25
N GLY A 14 -8.65 2.28 -3.49
CA GLY A 14 -8.88 3.42 -4.37
C GLY A 14 -7.93 4.60 -4.20
N VAL A 15 -6.90 4.53 -3.34
CA VAL A 15 -5.90 5.61 -3.17
C VAL A 15 -4.47 5.12 -3.34
N THR A 16 -4.07 4.03 -2.69
CA THR A 16 -2.70 3.50 -2.76
C THR A 16 -2.70 1.98 -2.92
N GLY A 17 -1.64 1.44 -3.53
CA GLY A 17 -1.39 -0.01 -3.54
C GLY A 17 -1.19 -0.59 -2.13
N PRO A 18 -1.22 -1.93 -1.99
CA PRO A 18 -0.95 -2.59 -0.71
C PRO A 18 0.49 -2.28 -0.25
N ALA A 19 0.63 -1.74 0.95
CA ALA A 19 1.91 -1.47 1.59
C ALA A 19 2.16 -2.47 2.72
N THR A 20 3.27 -3.19 2.66
CA THR A 20 3.61 -4.22 3.64
C THR A 20 4.76 -3.75 4.52
N PHE A 21 4.60 -3.89 5.83
CA PHE A 21 5.54 -3.43 6.84
C PHE A 21 5.87 -4.56 7.82
N THR A 22 7.12 -4.66 8.26
CA THR A 22 7.53 -5.68 9.25
C THR A 22 7.04 -5.35 10.66
N ARG A 23 6.83 -4.07 10.97
CA ARG A 23 6.43 -3.58 12.30
C ARG A 23 5.09 -2.85 12.21
N LEU A 24 4.19 -3.18 13.13
CA LEU A 24 2.91 -2.48 13.27
C LEU A 24 3.07 -0.97 13.53
N PRO A 25 3.96 -0.48 14.42
CA PRO A 25 4.12 0.96 14.63
C PRO A 25 4.56 1.70 13.35
N ASP A 26 5.47 1.12 12.56
CA ASP A 26 5.85 1.69 11.26
C ASP A 26 4.68 1.72 10.28
N ALA A 27 3.88 0.65 10.22
CA ALA A 27 2.71 0.58 9.36
C ALA A 27 1.68 1.66 9.70
N LEU A 28 1.44 1.89 11.00
CA LEU A 28 0.52 2.92 11.49
C LEU A 28 1.07 4.33 11.27
N ALA A 29 2.37 4.54 11.46
CA ALA A 29 3.01 5.82 11.20
C ALA A 29 2.96 6.19 9.71
N ALA A 30 3.27 5.25 8.82
CA ALA A 30 3.19 5.45 7.38
C ALA A 30 1.73 5.69 6.92
N LEU A 31 0.76 4.95 7.47
CA LEU A 31 -0.65 5.18 7.21
C LEU A 31 -1.08 6.58 7.68
N TRP A 32 -0.64 7.01 8.87
CA TRP A 32 -0.94 8.34 9.39
C TRP A 32 -0.36 9.45 8.51
N GLU A 33 0.89 9.32 8.07
CA GLU A 33 1.52 10.28 7.15
C GLU A 33 0.80 10.33 5.80
N ALA A 34 0.37 9.19 5.26
CA ALA A 34 -0.43 9.13 4.04
C ALA A 34 -1.80 9.80 4.22
N LEU A 35 -2.47 9.63 5.37
CA LEU A 35 -3.73 10.32 5.66
C LEU A 35 -3.55 11.82 5.83
N ARG A 36 -2.42 12.28 6.39
CA ARG A 36 -2.12 13.69 6.66
C ARG A 36 -2.05 14.56 5.41
N VAL A 37 -1.68 13.98 4.27
CA VAL A 37 -1.57 14.68 2.99
C VAL A 37 -2.89 14.71 2.20
N LEU A 38 -3.90 13.97 2.66
CA LEU A 38 -5.21 13.93 2.01
C LEU A 38 -6.10 15.07 2.51
N PRO A 39 -6.98 15.64 1.67
CA PRO A 39 -7.93 16.67 2.07
C PRO A 39 -9.08 16.06 2.88
N LEU A 40 -8.76 15.61 4.09
CA LEU A 40 -9.72 15.11 5.07
C LEU A 40 -10.44 16.28 5.73
N GLY A 41 -11.73 16.09 6.04
CA GLY A 41 -12.46 17.05 6.87
C GLY A 41 -11.86 17.14 8.28
N TRP A 42 -11.81 18.35 8.86
CA TRP A 42 -11.20 18.63 10.16
C TRP A 42 -11.63 17.65 11.28
N ASN A 43 -12.93 17.38 11.40
CA ASN A 43 -13.45 16.44 12.42
C ASN A 43 -12.93 15.00 12.23
N GLN A 44 -12.78 14.54 10.98
CA GLN A 44 -12.21 13.22 10.71
C GLN A 44 -10.72 13.20 11.03
N TYR A 45 -10.00 14.26 10.65
CA TYR A 45 -8.59 14.40 10.95
C TYR A 45 -8.32 14.34 12.46
N GLU A 46 -9.09 15.07 13.28
CA GLU A 46 -8.97 14.98 14.74
C GLU A 46 -9.29 13.58 15.26
N ALA A 47 -10.39 12.96 14.81
CA ALA A 47 -10.74 11.61 15.23
C ALA A 47 -9.62 10.60 14.95
N TYR A 48 -9.00 10.67 13.77
CA TYR A 48 -7.86 9.81 13.43
C TYR A 48 -6.61 10.17 14.23
N ARG A 49 -6.32 11.44 14.45
CA ARG A 49 -5.21 11.89 15.32
C ARG A 49 -5.34 11.32 16.73
N TYR A 50 -6.55 11.31 17.30
CA TYR A 50 -6.82 10.69 18.59
C TYR A 50 -6.73 9.16 18.53
N PHE A 51 -7.21 8.54 17.45
CA PHE A 51 -7.18 7.10 17.27
C PHE A 51 -5.75 6.54 17.14
N PHE A 52 -4.90 7.21 16.34
CA PHE A 52 -3.48 6.89 16.11
C PHE A 52 -2.54 7.48 17.18
N GLY A 53 -3.10 8.11 18.22
CA GLY A 53 -2.35 8.62 19.37
C GLY A 53 -1.88 7.51 20.33
N GLU A 54 -1.87 7.82 21.62
CA GLU A 54 -1.40 6.89 22.64
C GLU A 54 -2.25 5.60 22.68
N GLY A 55 -1.59 4.43 22.71
CA GLY A 55 -2.25 3.12 22.69
C GLY A 55 -2.80 2.70 21.34
N ALA A 56 -2.49 3.40 20.24
CA ALA A 56 -2.93 3.02 18.90
C ALA A 56 -2.47 1.60 18.52
N VAL A 57 -1.22 1.26 18.81
CA VAL A 57 -0.64 -0.06 18.52
C VAL A 57 -1.44 -1.16 19.24
N GLU A 58 -1.60 -1.07 20.56
CA GLU A 58 -2.34 -2.06 21.35
C GLU A 58 -3.80 -2.18 20.90
N ARG A 59 -4.44 -1.05 20.57
CA ARG A 59 -5.81 -1.03 20.07
C ARG A 59 -5.92 -1.80 18.75
N VAL A 60 -5.00 -1.55 17.81
CA VAL A 60 -4.98 -2.25 16.53
C VAL A 60 -4.64 -3.72 16.73
N GLU A 61 -3.68 -4.07 17.58
CA GLU A 61 -3.37 -5.47 17.91
C GLU A 61 -4.61 -6.20 18.46
N ARG A 62 -5.39 -5.54 19.32
CA ARG A 62 -6.65 -6.10 19.84
C ARG A 62 -7.69 -6.35 18.74
N PHE A 63 -7.82 -5.44 17.77
CA PHE A 63 -8.70 -5.63 16.61
C PHE A 63 -8.20 -6.76 15.70
N LEU A 64 -6.90 -6.82 15.42
CA LEU A 64 -6.30 -7.89 14.63
C LEU A 64 -6.46 -9.25 15.32
N ALA A 65 -6.33 -9.30 16.65
CA ALA A 65 -6.52 -10.53 17.42
C ALA A 65 -8.00 -10.98 17.46
N ARG A 66 -8.95 -10.04 17.40
CA ARG A 66 -10.39 -10.31 17.51
C ARG A 66 -11.03 -10.65 16.17
N ASP A 67 -10.77 -9.82 15.16
CA ASP A 67 -11.44 -9.86 13.85
C ASP A 67 -10.51 -10.30 12.72
N GLY A 68 -9.19 -10.44 12.98
CA GLY A 68 -8.19 -10.79 11.96
C GLY A 68 -7.81 -9.64 11.03
N GLN A 69 -8.55 -8.53 11.07
CA GLN A 69 -8.28 -7.32 10.30
C GLN A 69 -8.83 -6.08 11.02
N LEU A 70 -8.20 -4.94 10.78
CA LEU A 70 -8.74 -3.63 11.11
C LEU A 70 -9.30 -3.01 9.84
N THR A 71 -10.54 -2.52 9.90
CA THR A 71 -11.14 -1.75 8.79
C THR A 71 -11.49 -0.36 9.30
N LEU A 72 -10.91 0.66 8.68
CA LEU A 72 -11.23 2.07 8.90
C LEU A 72 -11.84 2.63 7.61
N THR A 73 -12.54 3.75 7.70
CA THR A 73 -13.18 4.38 6.53
C THR A 73 -13.01 5.88 6.61
N PHE A 74 -12.38 6.50 5.62
CA PHE A 74 -12.29 7.96 5.55
C PHE A 74 -13.12 8.49 4.39
N ALA A 75 -13.75 9.63 4.61
CA ALA A 75 -14.48 10.35 3.57
C ALA A 75 -13.63 11.47 2.99
N MET A 76 -13.45 11.46 1.68
CA MET A 76 -12.75 12.48 0.90
C MET A 76 -13.54 12.77 -0.38
N ALA A 77 -13.72 14.05 -0.72
CA ALA A 77 -14.41 14.49 -1.93
C ALA A 77 -15.82 13.85 -2.12
N GLY A 78 -16.55 13.64 -1.02
CA GLY A 78 -17.88 13.02 -1.03
C GLY A 78 -17.89 11.50 -1.24
N ARG A 79 -16.72 10.84 -1.22
CA ARG A 79 -16.59 9.38 -1.33
C ARG A 79 -15.94 8.81 -0.08
N THR A 80 -16.36 7.61 0.31
CA THR A 80 -15.79 6.89 1.45
C THR A 80 -14.82 5.84 0.93
N TYR A 81 -13.58 5.88 1.43
CA TYR A 81 -12.52 4.97 1.07
C TYR A 81 -12.20 4.09 2.29
N PRO A 82 -12.36 2.76 2.17
CA PRO A 82 -11.98 1.84 3.24
C PRO A 82 -10.47 1.63 3.27
N VAL A 83 -9.91 1.70 4.47
CA VAL A 83 -8.55 1.30 4.81
C VAL A 83 -8.61 -0.01 5.53
N ARG A 84 -7.87 -1.01 5.06
CA ARG A 84 -7.77 -2.32 5.68
C ARG A 84 -6.35 -2.55 6.14
N VAL A 85 -6.18 -2.98 7.39
CA VAL A 85 -4.92 -3.48 7.92
C VAL A 85 -5.12 -4.94 8.28
N ARG A 86 -4.27 -5.81 7.76
CA ARG A 86 -4.29 -7.25 8.05
C ARG A 86 -2.87 -7.73 8.35
N PRO A 87 -2.70 -8.77 9.18
CA PRO A 87 -1.41 -9.44 9.27
C PRO A 87 -1.06 -10.00 7.89
N ALA A 88 0.18 -9.78 7.45
CA ALA A 88 0.70 -10.42 6.27
C ALA A 88 0.79 -11.93 6.55
N ALA A 89 0.21 -12.74 5.65
CA ALA A 89 0.40 -14.18 5.74
C ALA A 89 1.89 -14.48 5.58
N ASP A 90 2.42 -15.32 6.47
CA ASP A 90 3.77 -15.88 6.49
C ASP A 90 4.00 -16.72 5.21
N GLY A 91 4.13 -16.05 4.06
CA GLY A 91 4.10 -16.69 2.75
C GLY A 91 3.91 -15.71 1.58
N GLU A 92 3.41 -14.49 1.83
CA GLU A 92 3.39 -13.42 0.83
C GLU A 92 4.26 -12.25 1.34
N ALA A 93 5.53 -12.54 1.58
CA ALA A 93 6.56 -11.52 1.39
C ALA A 93 6.57 -11.17 -0.10
N GLN A 94 5.61 -10.35 -0.54
CA GLN A 94 5.74 -9.63 -1.80
C GLN A 94 7.01 -8.80 -1.66
N GLY A 95 8.07 -9.26 -2.33
CA GLY A 95 9.30 -8.50 -2.46
C GLY A 95 8.99 -7.09 -2.93
N PRO A 96 9.89 -6.12 -2.68
CA PRO A 96 9.67 -4.72 -3.03
C PRO A 96 9.46 -4.62 -4.54
N THR A 97 8.21 -4.58 -4.98
CA THR A 97 7.87 -4.20 -6.34
C THR A 97 7.90 -2.68 -6.36
N THR A 98 9.12 -2.16 -6.39
CA THR A 98 9.43 -0.88 -7.02
C THR A 98 9.18 -1.06 -8.52
N GLU A 99 7.93 -1.19 -8.94
CA GLU A 99 7.55 -0.90 -10.32
C GLU A 99 7.15 0.58 -10.36
N GLY A 100 8.18 1.42 -10.42
CA GLY A 100 8.04 2.72 -11.07
C GLY A 100 7.60 2.52 -12.52
N PRO A 101 7.00 3.54 -13.16
CA PRO A 101 6.54 3.43 -14.54
C PRO A 101 7.72 3.03 -15.44
N ARG A 102 7.76 1.76 -15.86
CA ARG A 102 8.67 1.30 -16.90
C ARG A 102 8.21 1.96 -18.20
N LEU A 103 8.92 3.00 -18.60
CA LEU A 103 8.92 3.51 -19.97
C LEU A 103 9.08 2.32 -20.91
N PRO A 104 8.26 2.20 -21.98
CA PRO A 104 8.41 1.12 -22.94
C PRO A 104 9.82 1.21 -23.56
N GLU A 105 10.58 0.14 -23.30
CA GLU A 105 11.87 -0.19 -23.88
C GLU A 105 11.76 -0.10 -25.42
N ALA A 106 12.63 0.71 -26.00
CA ALA A 106 12.76 0.88 -27.44
C ALA A 106 13.00 -0.49 -28.09
N GLN A 107 11.99 -1.01 -28.79
CA GLN A 107 12.18 -2.17 -29.64
C GLN A 107 12.92 -1.73 -30.90
N GLU A 108 14.22 -2.02 -30.89
CA GLU A 108 15.14 -1.89 -31.99
C GLU A 108 14.64 -2.70 -33.19
N ALA A 109 14.14 -1.98 -34.21
CA ALA A 109 13.94 -2.55 -35.54
C ALA A 109 15.29 -2.64 -36.24
N GLY A 110 16.02 -3.72 -35.97
CA GLY A 110 17.12 -4.18 -36.80
C GLY A 110 16.59 -4.58 -38.18
N ALA A 111 16.69 -3.69 -39.16
CA ALA A 111 16.55 -4.01 -40.57
C ALA A 111 17.92 -3.89 -41.24
N ALA A 112 18.77 -4.90 -41.00
CA ALA A 112 19.93 -5.16 -41.83
C ALA A 112 19.46 -5.88 -43.10
N ALA A 113 19.33 -5.13 -44.20
CA ALA A 113 19.30 -5.68 -45.55
C ALA A 113 20.33 -4.92 -46.39
N LEU A 114 21.55 -5.43 -46.34
CA LEU A 114 22.64 -5.07 -47.24
C LEU A 114 22.39 -5.69 -48.62
N VAL A 115 22.51 -4.83 -49.64
CA VAL A 115 23.25 -5.04 -50.90
C VAL A 115 22.68 -6.04 -51.92
N GLY A 116 22.40 -5.53 -53.13
CA GLY A 116 22.65 -6.27 -54.37
C GLY A 116 21.74 -5.96 -55.56
N CYS A 117 22.12 -4.99 -56.41
CA CYS A 117 21.85 -4.97 -57.86
C CYS A 117 22.29 -6.33 -58.51
N PRO A 118 21.89 -6.74 -59.75
CA PRO A 118 21.60 -5.87 -60.91
C PRO A 118 20.59 -6.36 -61.99
N VAL A 119 20.32 -5.45 -62.94
CA VAL A 119 20.11 -5.55 -64.42
C VAL A 119 19.54 -6.84 -65.07
N ALA A 120 18.46 -6.68 -65.85
CA ALA A 120 18.33 -7.13 -67.25
C ALA A 120 17.10 -6.47 -67.90
#